data_AF-A0A151QN78-F1
#
_entry.id   AF-A0A151QN78-F1
#
_cell.length_a   1.000
_cell.length_b   1.000
_cell.length_c   1.000
_cell.angle_alpha   90.00
_cell.angle_beta   90.00
_cell.angle_gamma   90.00
#
_symmetry.space_group_name_H-M   'P 1'
#
loop_
_entity.id
_entity.type
_entity.pdbx_description
1 polymer ?
#
loop_
_entity_poly.entity_id
_entity_poly.type
_entity_poly.pdbx_seq_one_letter_code
_entity_poly.pdbx_strand_id
1 'polypeptide(L)'
;MWDTLQVTHEGTSDVKRFRKHTLIREYELLRMNHGESISDFQKRFRHLIKHLVNLGRKFEEEELYLKVIQCLDRSWQAKVTAIEESKDLTSLTLATLFGKLREHEQNLHVF
;
A
#
# COMPACT_ATOMS: atom_id res chain seq x y z
N MET A 1 0.19 -19.77 -22.89
CA MET A 1 1.36 -20.65 -23.09
C MET A 1 2.48 -20.18 -22.15
N TRP A 2 2.46 -20.62 -20.89
CA TRP A 2 3.50 -20.32 -19.88
C TRP A 2 4.01 -21.60 -19.18
N ASP A 3 3.65 -22.79 -19.68
CA ASP A 3 3.85 -24.06 -18.96
C ASP A 3 5.01 -24.92 -19.45
N THR A 4 5.92 -24.40 -20.27
CA THR A 4 7.00 -25.25 -20.79
C THR A 4 8.28 -24.48 -20.91
N LEU A 5 8.96 -24.30 -19.78
CA LEU A 5 10.42 -24.23 -19.69
C LEU A 5 10.81 -24.18 -18.20
N GLN A 6 10.53 -25.30 -17.55
CA GLN A 6 11.29 -25.71 -16.37
C GLN A 6 12.72 -26.05 -16.85
N VAL A 7 13.62 -25.06 -16.81
CA VAL A 7 15.07 -25.31 -16.83
C VAL A 7 15.59 -25.02 -15.41
N THR A 8 16.10 -26.06 -14.79
CA THR A 8 15.82 -26.50 -13.41
C THR A 8 16.70 -25.89 -12.32
N HIS A 9 17.43 -24.80 -12.57
CA HIS A 9 18.15 -24.10 -11.49
C HIS A 9 18.28 -22.59 -11.70
N GLU A 10 18.44 -22.13 -12.94
CA GLU A 10 18.53 -20.69 -13.29
C GLU A 10 17.15 -20.01 -13.40
N GLY A 11 16.12 -20.75 -13.82
CA GLY A 11 14.74 -20.24 -13.84
C GLY A 11 14.20 -19.95 -12.44
N THR A 12 14.68 -20.62 -11.39
CA THR A 12 14.21 -20.39 -10.02
C THR A 12 14.68 -19.05 -9.47
N SER A 13 15.92 -18.63 -9.78
CA SER A 13 16.45 -17.31 -9.42
C SER A 13 15.81 -16.22 -10.27
N ASP A 14 15.68 -16.43 -11.58
CA ASP A 14 15.15 -15.41 -12.49
C ASP A 14 13.64 -15.22 -12.34
N VAL A 15 12.86 -16.28 -12.10
CA VAL A 15 11.43 -16.17 -11.78
C VAL A 15 11.24 -15.49 -10.42
N LYS A 16 12.06 -15.79 -9.40
CA LYS A 16 12.02 -15.08 -8.12
C LYS A 16 12.39 -13.60 -8.27
N ARG A 17 13.41 -13.30 -9.07
CA ARG A 17 13.86 -11.93 -9.37
C ARG A 17 12.80 -11.15 -10.16
N PHE A 18 12.19 -11.78 -11.16
CA PHE A 18 11.11 -11.20 -11.95
C PHE A 18 9.87 -10.94 -11.08
N ARG A 19 9.44 -11.92 -10.27
CA ARG A 19 8.33 -11.73 -9.32
C ARG A 19 8.59 -10.58 -8.34
N LYS A 20 9.80 -10.51 -7.79
CA LYS A 20 10.22 -9.40 -6.92
C LYS A 20 10.16 -8.06 -7.66
N HIS A 21 10.67 -8.01 -8.89
CA HIS A 21 10.63 -6.80 -9.72
C HIS A 21 9.20 -6.36 -10.02
N THR A 22 8.30 -7.29 -10.39
CA THR A 22 6.89 -7.00 -10.62
C THR A 22 6.20 -6.45 -9.37
N LEU A 23 6.40 -7.07 -8.21
CA LEU A 23 5.81 -6.60 -6.95
C LEU A 23 6.35 -5.23 -6.51
N ILE A 24 7.65 -4.97 -6.73
CA ILE A 24 8.22 -3.63 -6.48
C ILE A 24 7.57 -2.61 -7.39
N ARG A 25 7.40 -2.92 -8.68
CA ARG A 25 6.74 -2.02 -9.63
C ARG A 25 5.28 -1.76 -9.25
N GLU A 26 4.55 -2.80 -8.82
CA GLU A 26 3.19 -2.65 -8.30
C GLU A 26 3.14 -1.75 -7.06
N TYR A 27 4.14 -1.84 -6.18
CA TYR A 27 4.25 -0.99 -5.01
C TYR A 27 4.57 0.46 -5.36
N GLU A 28 5.50 0.69 -6.28
CA GLU A 28 5.85 2.02 -6.78
C GLU A 28 4.65 2.70 -7.44
N LEU A 29 3.92 1.96 -8.28
CA LEU A 29 2.72 2.43 -9.00
C LEU A 29 1.43 2.38 -8.17
N LEU A 30 1.50 1.93 -6.91
CA LEU A 30 0.32 1.82 -6.09
C LEU A 30 -0.36 3.18 -5.94
N ARG A 31 -1.65 3.20 -6.26
CA ARG A 31 -2.53 4.35 -6.08
C ARG A 31 -3.90 3.83 -5.66
N MET A 32 -4.65 4.68 -4.98
CA MET A 32 -6.08 4.48 -4.78
C MET A 32 -6.80 4.64 -6.12
N ASN A 33 -7.66 3.70 -6.45
CA ASN A 33 -8.43 3.76 -7.69
C ASN A 33 -9.65 4.69 -7.52
N HIS A 34 -10.17 5.22 -8.62
CA HIS A 34 -11.38 6.05 -8.58
C HIS A 34 -12.58 5.24 -8.09
N GLY A 35 -13.26 5.71 -7.05
CA GLY A 35 -14.43 5.05 -6.44
C GLY A 35 -14.09 3.82 -5.60
N GLU A 36 -12.81 3.55 -5.34
CA GLU A 36 -12.39 2.50 -4.41
C GLU A 36 -12.62 2.93 -2.96
N SER A 37 -13.07 2.00 -2.10
CA SER A 37 -13.18 2.28 -0.67
C SER A 37 -11.83 2.25 0.04
N ILE A 38 -11.67 3.00 1.14
CA ILE A 38 -10.49 2.94 2.01
C ILE A 38 -10.24 1.51 2.49
N SER A 39 -11.31 0.76 2.77
CA SER A 39 -11.19 -0.64 3.20
C SER A 39 -10.60 -1.55 2.13
N ASP A 40 -10.97 -1.35 0.86
CA ASP A 40 -10.44 -2.15 -0.26
C ASP A 40 -9.01 -1.74 -0.61
N PHE A 41 -8.72 -0.44 -0.62
CA PHE A 41 -7.36 0.07 -0.74
C PHE A 41 -6.44 -0.51 0.35
N GLN A 42 -6.90 -0.51 1.62
CA GLN A 42 -6.16 -1.07 2.74
C GLN A 42 -5.88 -2.58 2.58
N LYS A 43 -6.83 -3.35 2.05
CA LYS A 43 -6.62 -4.79 1.76
C LYS A 43 -5.54 -4.97 0.70
N ARG A 44 -5.58 -4.23 -0.43
CA ARG A 44 -4.56 -4.30 -1.49
C ARG A 44 -3.18 -3.90 -0.97
N PHE A 45 -3.10 -2.79 -0.24
CA PHE A 45 -1.86 -2.32 0.38
C PHE A 45 -1.23 -3.39 1.28
N ARG A 46 -2.00 -3.94 2.24
CA ARG A 46 -1.50 -4.98 3.14
C ARG A 46 -1.07 -6.25 2.40
N HIS A 47 -1.81 -6.64 1.38
CA HIS A 47 -1.46 -7.80 0.56
C HIS A 47 -0.09 -7.61 -0.09
N LEU A 48 0.13 -6.44 -0.69
CA LEU A 48 1.39 -6.10 -1.35
C LEU A 48 2.57 -6.03 -0.38
N ILE A 49 2.39 -5.36 0.77
CA ILE A 49 3.41 -5.31 1.82
C ILE A 49 3.75 -6.71 2.32
N LYS A 50 2.76 -7.56 2.59
CA LYS A 50 2.97 -8.94 3.03
C LYS A 50 3.82 -9.74 2.04
N HIS A 51 3.55 -9.60 0.73
CA HIS A 51 4.35 -10.27 -0.30
C HIS A 51 5.77 -9.75 -0.38
N LEU A 52 5.98 -8.44 -0.27
CA LEU A 52 7.32 -7.84 -0.28
C LEU A 52 8.13 -8.23 0.96
N VAL A 53 7.49 -8.29 2.13
CA VAL A 53 8.11 -8.78 3.38
C VAL A 53 8.51 -10.25 3.25
N ASN A 54 7.65 -11.10 2.67
CA ASN A 54 7.98 -12.51 2.39
C ASN A 54 9.18 -12.67 1.43
N LEU A 55 9.47 -11.66 0.61
CA LEU A 55 10.64 -11.60 -0.28
C LEU A 55 11.86 -10.91 0.36
N GLY A 56 11.82 -10.65 1.67
CA GLY A 56 12.92 -10.12 2.45
C GLY A 56 13.03 -8.60 2.47
N ARG A 57 12.03 -7.84 1.99
CA ARG A 57 11.97 -6.39 2.24
C ARG A 57 11.62 -6.14 3.71
N LYS A 58 12.23 -5.12 4.28
CA LYS A 58 11.84 -4.56 5.57
C LYS A 58 11.25 -3.18 5.29
N PHE A 59 10.20 -2.84 6.01
CA PHE A 59 9.55 -1.54 5.93
C PHE A 59 9.54 -0.94 7.32
N GLU A 60 9.87 0.34 7.40
CA GLU A 60 9.65 1.12 8.61
C GLU A 60 8.19 1.58 8.66
N GLU A 61 7.64 1.76 9.84
CA GLU A 61 6.25 2.19 9.98
C GLU A 61 6.02 3.57 9.34
N GLU A 62 7.04 4.43 9.41
CA GLU A 62 7.07 5.72 8.73
C GLU A 62 6.96 5.61 7.21
N GLU A 63 7.75 4.71 6.61
CA GLU A 63 7.70 4.44 5.17
C GLU A 63 6.29 4.00 4.74
N LEU A 64 5.64 3.14 5.54
CA LEU A 64 4.32 2.61 5.20
C LEU A 64 3.22 3.67 5.26
N TYR A 65 3.16 4.51 6.29
CA TYR A 65 2.11 5.52 6.38
C TYR A 65 2.33 6.64 5.35
N LEU A 66 3.58 7.06 5.11
CA LEU A 66 3.91 8.02 4.06
C LEU A 66 3.51 7.48 2.69
N LYS A 67 3.78 6.19 2.45
CA LYS A 67 3.34 5.54 1.21
C LYS A 67 1.83 5.58 1.07
N VAL A 68 1.07 5.29 2.12
CA VAL A 68 -0.41 5.39 2.09
C VAL A 68 -0.83 6.81 1.72
N ILE A 69 -0.31 7.83 2.40
CA ILE A 69 -0.62 9.24 2.12
C ILE A 69 -0.38 9.60 0.65
N GLN A 70 0.76 9.19 0.09
CA GLN A 70 1.10 9.43 -1.33
C GLN A 70 0.20 8.68 -2.31
N CYS A 71 -0.37 7.55 -1.91
CA CYS A 71 -1.24 6.75 -2.75
C CYS A 71 -2.70 7.26 -2.79
N LEU A 72 -3.12 8.05 -1.80
CA LEU A 72 -4.48 8.58 -1.75
C LEU A 72 -4.76 9.56 -2.89
N ASP A 73 -6.02 9.56 -3.34
CA ASP A 73 -6.47 10.48 -4.38
C ASP A 73 -6.51 11.94 -3.87
N ARG A 74 -6.52 12.91 -4.80
CA ARG A 74 -6.56 14.34 -4.49
C ARG A 74 -7.75 14.75 -3.62
N SER A 75 -8.86 14.03 -3.74
CA SER A 75 -10.05 14.20 -2.90
C SER A 75 -9.76 14.08 -1.40
N TRP A 76 -8.72 13.34 -1.01
CA TRP A 76 -8.32 13.12 0.38
C TRP A 76 -7.32 14.13 0.92
N GLN A 77 -6.81 15.06 0.09
CA GLN A 77 -5.71 15.96 0.46
C GLN A 77 -6.06 16.83 1.67
N ALA A 78 -7.27 17.37 1.74
CA ALA A 78 -7.70 18.18 2.89
C ALA A 78 -7.64 17.38 4.21
N LYS A 79 -8.02 16.09 4.18
CA LYS A 79 -7.95 15.21 5.35
C LYS A 79 -6.51 14.83 5.68
N VAL A 80 -5.67 14.58 4.68
CA VAL A 80 -4.24 14.30 4.83
C VAL A 80 -3.55 15.49 5.52
N THR A 81 -3.74 16.71 5.02
CA THR A 81 -3.16 17.92 5.62
C THR A 81 -3.60 18.09 7.07
N ALA A 82 -4.88 17.88 7.38
CA ALA A 82 -5.36 17.95 8.76
C ALA A 82 -4.75 16.87 9.69
N ILE A 83 -4.42 15.68 9.17
CA ILE A 83 -3.72 14.64 9.92
C ILE A 83 -2.25 15.02 10.13
N GLU A 84 -1.58 15.56 9.12
CA GLU A 84 -0.19 16.01 9.19
C GLU A 84 0.00 17.22 10.12
N GLU A 85 -0.95 18.16 10.12
CA GLU A 85 -0.91 19.33 11.00
C GLU A 85 -1.28 19.01 12.45
N SER A 86 -1.97 17.89 12.69
CA SER A 86 -2.24 17.44 14.05
C SER A 86 -0.92 17.03 14.71
N LYS A 87 -0.69 17.47 15.96
CA LYS A 87 0.50 17.14 16.77
C LYS A 87 0.70 15.62 17.03
N ASP A 88 -0.10 14.77 16.40
CA ASP A 88 -0.10 13.31 16.50
C ASP A 88 0.98 12.63 15.64
N LEU A 89 1.73 13.37 14.81
CA LEU A 89 2.72 12.80 13.88
C LEU A 89 3.73 11.87 14.55
N THR A 90 4.14 12.14 15.79
CA THR A 90 5.11 11.31 16.52
C THR A 90 4.54 9.98 17.04
N SER A 91 3.22 9.77 16.96
CA SER A 91 2.55 8.55 17.41
C SER A 91 1.64 7.93 16.34
N LEU A 92 1.72 8.42 15.11
CA LEU A 92 0.84 8.00 14.03
C LEU A 92 1.22 6.61 13.53
N THR A 93 0.53 5.60 14.03
CA THR A 93 0.65 4.23 13.51
C THR A 93 -0.12 4.06 12.21
N LEU A 94 0.29 3.08 11.40
CA LEU A 94 -0.44 2.73 10.18
C LEU A 94 -1.91 2.35 10.48
N ALA A 95 -2.14 1.70 11.62
CA ALA A 95 -3.47 1.34 12.09
C ALA A 95 -4.33 2.58 12.39
N THR A 96 -3.77 3.56 13.12
CA THR A 96 -4.44 4.83 13.42
C THR A 96 -4.76 5.60 12.15
N LEU A 97 -3.84 5.67 11.19
CA LEU A 97 -4.07 6.34 9.90
C LEU A 97 -5.29 5.75 9.17
N PHE A 98 -5.33 4.43 8.99
CA PHE A 98 -6.48 3.78 8.35
C PHE A 98 -7.77 3.91 9.16
N GLY A 99 -7.69 4.02 10.49
CA GLY A 99 -8.83 4.35 11.35
C GLY A 99 -9.41 5.73 11.00
N LYS A 100 -8.57 6.78 11.04
CA LYS A 100 -8.95 8.17 10.73
C LYS A 100 -9.50 8.34 9.30
N LEU A 101 -8.93 7.62 8.32
CA LEU A 101 -9.39 7.65 6.93
C LEU A 101 -10.78 7.02 6.75
N ARG A 102 -11.01 5.86 7.39
CA ARG A 102 -12.30 5.16 7.31
C ARG A 102 -13.42 5.91 8.03
N GLU A 103 -13.13 6.51 9.18
CA GLU A 103 -14.11 7.38 9.86
C GLU A 103 -14.53 8.55 8.97
N HIS A 104 -13.56 9.16 8.26
CA HIS A 104 -13.87 10.22 7.30
C HIS A 104 -14.69 9.72 6.11
N GLU A 105 -14.38 8.53 5.57
CA GLU A 105 -15.15 7.89 4.50
C GLU A 105 -16.62 7.71 4.90
N GLN A 106 -16.86 7.24 6.13
CA GLN A 106 -18.20 7.03 6.67
C GLN A 106 -18.94 8.36 6.83
N ASN A 107 -18.28 9.40 7.34
CA ASN A 107 -18.90 10.73 7.48
C ASN A 107 -19.25 11.37 6.13
N LEU A 108 -18.48 11.09 5.06
CA LEU A 108 -18.77 11.59 3.72
C LEU A 108 -19.95 10.87 3.04
N HIS A 109 -20.18 9.59 3.35
CA HIS A 109 -21.28 8.79 2.77
C HIS A 109 -22.63 8.95 3.49
N VAL A 110 -22.69 9.71 4.59
CA VAL A 110 -23.90 9.87 5.42
C VAL A 110 -24.80 11.05 4.96
N PHE A 111 -24.49 11.71 3.83
CA PHE A 111 -25.29 12.82 3.28
C PHE A 111 -25.83 12.55 1.87
#